data_AF-A0A3B8Y708-F1
#
_entry.id   AF-A0A3B8Y708-F1
#
_cell.length_a   1.000
_cell.length_b   1.000
_cell.length_c   1.000
_cell.angle_alpha   90.00
_cell.angle_beta   90.00
_cell.angle_gamma   90.00
#
_symmetry.space_group_name_H-M   'P 1'
#
loop_
_entity.id
_entity.type
_entity.pdbx_description
1 polymer ?
#
loop_
_entity_poly.entity_id
_entity_poly.type
_entity_poly.pdbx_seq_one_letter_code
_entity_poly.pdbx_strand_id
1 'polypeptide(L)' 'MTEIIFLVEPDDDGGYVAQALGESIITQADDLEALKKEVKDAVHCHFRDETLRPKIIRLHIVQDEVFAS' A
#
# COMPACT_ATOMS: atom_id res chain seq x y z
N MET A 1 -0.51 -19.94 -1.48
CA MET A 1 0.21 -18.72 -1.90
C MET A 1 -0.62 -17.57 -1.37
N THR A 2 -0.02 -16.66 -0.61
CA THR A 2 -0.74 -15.59 0.12
C THR A 2 -0.59 -14.26 -0.61
N GLU A 3 -1.67 -13.50 -0.65
CA GLU A 3 -1.76 -12.16 -1.23
C GLU A 3 -2.03 -11.16 -0.10
N ILE A 4 -1.42 -9.98 -0.18
CA ILE A 4 -1.75 -8.83 0.65
C ILE A 4 -2.24 -7.69 -0.24
N ILE A 5 -3.33 -7.06 0.16
CA ILE A 5 -3.98 -5.97 -0.57
C ILE A 5 -3.72 -4.69 0.20
N PHE A 6 -3.24 -3.66 -0.50
CA PHE A 6 -3.12 -2.31 0.03
C PHE A 6 -4.17 -1.42 -0.64
N LEU A 7 -4.98 -0.72 0.15
CA LEU A 7 -5.76 0.40 -0.33
C LEU A 7 -4.82 1.59 -0.50
N VAL A 8 -4.83 2.22 -1.68
CA VAL A 8 -3.99 3.37 -1.98
C VAL A 8 -4.87 4.57 -2.27
N GLU A 9 -4.62 5.65 -1.53
CA GLU A 9 -5.34 6.91 -1.59
C GLU A 9 -4.35 8.06 -1.84
N PRO A 10 -4.74 9.11 -2.57
CA PRO A 10 -3.93 10.31 -2.68
C PRO A 10 -3.84 11.01 -1.32
N ASP A 11 -2.67 11.59 -1.05
CA ASP A 11 -2.43 12.42 0.13
C ASP A 11 -2.66 13.91 -0.20
N ASP A 12 -3.00 14.72 0.81
CA ASP A 12 -3.24 16.16 0.65
C ASP A 12 -2.03 16.93 0.09
N ASP A 13 -0.81 16.45 0.35
CA ASP A 13 0.44 17.04 -0.17
C ASP A 13 0.81 16.55 -1.60
N GLY A 14 -0.08 15.80 -2.26
CA GLY A 14 0.10 15.31 -3.63
C GLY A 14 0.86 13.99 -3.75
N GLY A 15 1.15 13.35 -2.62
CA GLY A 15 1.70 11.99 -2.54
C GLY A 15 0.61 10.91 -2.52
N TYR A 16 0.99 9.74 -2.03
CA TYR A 16 0.10 8.59 -1.88
C TYR A 16 0.30 7.95 -0.50
N VAL A 17 -0.80 7.53 0.10
CA VAL A 17 -0.84 6.69 1.30
C VAL A 17 -1.34 5.31 0.90
N ALA A 18 -0.64 4.25 1.35
CA ALA A 18 -1.03 2.87 1.19
C ALA A 18 -1.26 2.20 2.55
N GLN A 19 -2.44 1.63 2.75
CA GLN A 19 -2.83 0.90 3.96
C GLN A 19 -3.16 -0.55 3.63
N ALA A 20 -2.50 -1.50 4.31
CA ALA A 20 -2.79 -2.91 4.16
C ALA A 20 -4.17 -3.28 4.74
N LEU A 21 -4.92 -4.11 4.01
CA LEU A 21 -6.16 -4.69 4.50
C LEU A 21 -5.84 -5.95 5.33
N GLY A 22 -6.28 -5.95 6.58
CA GLY A 22 -6.10 -7.08 7.50
C GLY A 22 -4.80 -7.05 8.30
N GLU A 23 -3.83 -6.21 7.93
CA GLU A 23 -2.55 -6.05 8.63
C GLU A 23 -2.35 -4.60 9.05
N SER A 24 -1.64 -4.38 10.16
CA SER A 24 -1.31 -3.03 10.64
C SER A 24 -0.06 -2.48 9.92
N ILE A 25 -0.15 -2.31 8.60
CA ILE A 25 0.92 -1.75 7.77
C ILE A 25 0.37 -0.52 7.05
N ILE A 26 1.01 0.63 7.28
CA ILE A 26 0.72 1.89 6.61
C ILE A 26 2.04 2.46 6.10
N THR A 27 2.05 2.92 4.85
CA THR A 27 3.22 3.52 4.19
C THR A 27 2.77 4.70 3.35
N GLN A 28 3.64 5.68 3.15
CA GLN A 28 3.36 6.84 2.32
C GLN A 28 4.58 7.18 1.46
N ALA A 29 4.36 7.80 0.31
CA ALA A 29 5.45 8.29 -0.53
C ALA A 29 4.96 9.36 -1.51
N ASP A 30 5.89 10.14 -2.06
CA ASP A 30 5.59 11.26 -2.98
C ASP A 30 5.07 10.77 -4.34
N ASP A 31 5.45 9.55 -4.77
CA ASP A 31 5.05 8.98 -6.06
C ASP A 31 4.80 7.47 -5.94
N LEU A 32 4.02 6.91 -6.88
CA LEU A 32 3.72 5.47 -6.92
C LEU A 32 4.96 4.57 -7.01
N GLU A 33 6.04 5.02 -7.64
CA GLU A 33 7.29 4.25 -7.70
C GLU A 33 7.99 4.16 -6.35
N ALA A 34 8.02 5.27 -5.61
CA ALA A 34 8.55 5.30 -4.25
C ALA A 34 7.65 4.50 -3.30
N LEU A 35 6.32 4.65 -3.43
CA LEU A 35 5.35 3.90 -2.63
C LEU A 35 5.53 2.39 -2.76
N LYS A 36 5.77 1.87 -3.97
CA LYS A 36 6.04 0.44 -4.18
C LYS A 36 7.27 -0.05 -3.42
N LYS A 37 8.31 0.78 -3.28
CA LYS A 37 9.51 0.43 -2.50
C LYS A 37 9.18 0.42 -1.02
N GLU A 38 8.57 1.49 -0.52
CA GLU A 38 8.17 1.61 0.89
C GLU A 38 7.24 0.47 1.33
N VAL A 39 6.22 0.15 0.52
CA VAL A 39 5.30 -0.97 0.77
C VAL A 39 6.07 -2.29 0.86
N LYS A 40 7.00 -2.53 -0.08
CA LYS A 40 7.77 -3.76 -0.10
C LYS A 40 8.64 -3.87 1.15
N ASP A 41 9.36 -2.83 1.51
CA ASP A 41 10.19 -2.79 2.71
C ASP A 41 9.36 -2.96 3.99
N ALA A 42 8.20 -2.30 4.08
CA ALA A 42 7.28 -2.45 5.21
C ALA A 42 6.76 -3.89 5.36
N VAL A 43 6.38 -4.55 4.26
CA VAL A 43 6.01 -5.98 4.26
C VAL A 43 7.18 -6.85 4.70
N HIS A 44 8.41 -6.58 4.23
CA HIS A 44 9.59 -7.32 4.68
C HIS A 44 9.87 -7.15 6.18
N CYS A 45 9.66 -5.95 6.72
CA CYS A 45 9.87 -5.65 8.13
C CYS A 45 8.79 -6.26 9.04
N HIS A 46 7.53 -6.25 8.58
CA HIS A 46 6.38 -6.80 9.29
C HIS A 46 6.45 -8.34 9.34
N PHE A 47 6.67 -8.98 8.18
CA PHE A 47 6.80 -10.43 8.05
C PHE A 47 8.27 -10.86 8.15
N ARG A 48 8.76 -10.93 9.40
CA ARG A 48 10.12 -11.41 9.70
C ARG A 48 10.33 -12.86 9.27
N ASP A 49 9.30 -13.70 9.42
CA ASP A 49 9.31 -15.08 8.92
C ASP A 49 9.00 -15.10 7.42
N GLU A 50 9.93 -15.58 6.62
CA GLU A 50 9.79 -15.64 5.16
C GLU A 50 8.69 -16.59 4.69
N THR A 51 8.32 -17.58 5.50
CA THR A 51 7.25 -18.54 5.17
C THR A 51 5.86 -17.91 5.27
N LEU A 52 5.71 -16.88 6.12
CA LEU A 52 4.48 -16.13 6.31
C LEU A 52 4.36 -14.95 5.34
N ARG A 53 5.47 -14.54 4.69
CA ARG A 53 5.50 -13.38 3.82
C ARG A 53 4.59 -13.56 2.60
N PRO A 54 3.70 -12.59 2.30
CA PRO A 54 2.89 -12.64 1.10
C PRO A 54 3.76 -12.63 -0.16
N LYS A 55 3.41 -13.48 -1.13
CA LYS A 55 4.16 -13.58 -2.40
C LYS A 55 3.66 -12.60 -3.46
N ILE A 56 2.46 -12.06 -3.26
CA ILE A 56 1.81 -11.11 -4.15
C ILE A 56 1.39 -9.91 -3.31
N ILE A 57 1.83 -8.72 -3.73
CA ILE A 57 1.39 -7.44 -3.18
C ILE A 57 0.52 -6.78 -4.23
N ARG A 58 -0.74 -6.49 -3.88
CA ARG A 58 -1.68 -5.82 -4.76
C ARG A 58 -1.96 -4.43 -4.25
N LEU A 59 -1.60 -3.42 -5.03
CA LEU A 59 -2.01 -2.04 -4.78
C LEU A 59 -3.38 -1.81 -5.43
N HIS A 60 -4.37 -1.51 -4.61
CA HIS A 60 -5.71 -1.14 -5.02
C HIS A 60 -5.82 0.39 -4.97
N ILE A 61 -5.49 1.03 -6.09
CA ILE A 61 -5.49 2.49 -6.23
C ILE A 61 -6.90 2.91 -6.66
N VAL A 62 -7.58 3.70 -5.83
CA VAL A 62 -8.92 4.24 -6.11
C VAL A 62 -8.80 5.76 -6.22
N GLN A 63 -9.36 6.31 -7.30
CA GLN A 63 -9.52 7.75 -7.47
C GLN A 63 -11.02 8.05 -7.33
N ASP A 64 -11.40 8.65 -6.21
CA ASP A 64 -12.78 9.07 -5.96
C ASP A 64 -12.94 10.51 -6.47
N GLU A 65 -13.72 10.69 -7.54
CA GLU A 65 -14.01 12.01 -8.09
C GLU A 65 -15.42 12.44 -7.69
N VAL A 66 -15.53 13.51 -6.91
CA VAL A 66 -16.80 14.10 -6.50
C VAL A 66 -17.04 15.38 -7.30
N PHE A 67 -18.16 15.41 -8.03
CA PHE A 67 -18.61 16.61 -8.75
C PHE A 67 -20.03 16.98 -8.34
N ALA A 68 -20.31 18.28 -8.24
CA ALA A 68 -21.66 18.79 -8.06
C ALA A 68 -22.35 18.98 -9.43
N SER A 69 -23.66 18.71 -9.49
CA SER A 69 -24.52 18.97 -10.66
C SER A 69 -25.01 20.40 -10.74
#